data_AF-A0A7V9CMU0-F1
#
_entry.id   AF-A0A7V9CMU0-F1
#
_cell.length_a   1.000
_cell.length_b   1.000
_cell.length_c   1.000
_cell.angle_alpha   90.00
_cell.angle_beta   90.00
_cell.angle_gamma   90.00
#
_symmetry.space_group_name_H-M   'P 1'
#
loop_
_entity.id
_entity.type
_entity.pdbx_description
1 polymer ?
#
loop_
_entity_poly.entity_id
_entity_poly.type
_entity_poly.pdbx_seq_one_letter_code
_entity_poly.pdbx_strand_id
1 'polypeptide(L)'
;MSDPSQPLSEIDALIERCLEGDQQAWEQIVRQHWRKVFNVAYKFTGKHDEAEDLTQDIFVKIFRSLHTFDRRANFQTWLISVSRNLCIDHYRSVRKERETISRDIDSREMATATRAEPGPLAGIERDDQRALLRLALNQLAPTLRSAVLLRDIRELSYQEIAVLLALPEGTVKSRINRGRTELARQIRRLQEAGLSTPRRAAAGRRQ
;
A
#
# COMPACT_ATOMS: atom_id res chain seq x y z
N MET A 1 -1.86 -0.38 38.97
CA MET A 1 -0.63 0.14 39.62
C MET A 1 0.52 -0.65 39.02
N SER A 2 1.34 -0.02 38.17
CA SER A 2 2.52 -0.64 37.58
C SER A 2 3.72 -0.41 38.49
N ASP A 3 4.46 -1.48 38.75
CA ASP A 3 5.63 -1.57 39.63
C ASP A 3 6.80 -0.71 39.11
N PRO A 4 7.40 0.19 39.93
CA PRO A 4 8.54 1.03 39.53
C PRO A 4 9.86 0.27 39.24
N SER A 5 9.87 -1.05 39.43
CA SER A 5 11.08 -1.89 39.42
C SER A 5 11.39 -2.58 38.09
N GLN A 6 10.54 -2.45 37.06
CA GLN A 6 10.81 -3.08 35.77
C GLN A 6 11.86 -2.27 34.99
N PRO A 7 12.94 -2.91 34.49
CA PRO A 7 13.89 -2.21 33.64
C PRO A 7 13.15 -1.66 32.42
N LEU A 8 13.43 -0.40 32.08
CA LEU A 8 12.97 0.23 30.84
C LEU A 8 13.26 -0.72 29.69
N SER A 9 12.27 -0.94 28.82
CA SER A 9 12.51 -1.69 27.61
C SER A 9 13.64 -1.01 26.81
N GLU A 10 14.43 -1.79 26.07
CA GLU A 10 15.55 -1.23 25.29
C GLU A 10 15.08 -0.07 24.38
N ILE A 11 13.87 -0.19 23.83
CA ILE A 11 13.26 0.87 23.03
C ILE A 11 12.88 2.09 23.87
N ASP A 12 12.40 1.91 25.10
CA ASP A 12 12.06 3.05 25.95
C ASP A 12 13.28 3.88 26.34
N ALA A 13 14.39 3.22 26.65
CA ALA A 13 15.67 3.88 26.94
C ALA A 13 16.21 4.64 25.72
N LEU A 14 16.07 4.07 24.51
CA LEU A 14 16.42 4.77 23.27
C LEU A 14 15.56 6.01 23.06
N ILE A 15 14.26 5.92 23.29
CA ILE A 15 13.35 7.07 23.12
C ILE A 15 13.66 8.16 24.16
N GLU A 16 13.95 7.82 25.42
CA GLU A 16 14.35 8.81 26.44
C GLU A 16 15.59 9.59 25.99
N ARG A 17 16.65 8.89 25.59
CA ARG A 17 17.86 9.52 25.04
C ARG A 17 17.56 10.40 23.82
N CYS A 18 16.67 9.96 22.92
CA CYS A 18 16.26 10.78 21.77
C CYS A 18 15.62 12.10 22.22
N LEU A 19 14.76 12.07 23.24
CA LEU A 19 14.08 13.25 23.78
C LEU A 19 15.07 14.21 24.48
N GLU A 20 16.19 13.69 24.98
CA GLU A 20 17.30 14.47 25.52
C GLU A 20 18.25 15.02 24.44
N GLY A 21 17.99 14.71 23.16
CA GLY A 21 18.77 15.22 22.02
C GLY A 21 19.89 14.28 21.54
N ASP A 22 19.92 13.02 22.00
CA ASP A 22 20.89 12.03 21.53
C ASP A 22 20.57 11.56 20.10
N GLN A 23 21.35 12.08 19.15
CA GLN A 23 21.23 11.73 17.74
C GLN A 23 21.58 10.25 17.46
N GLN A 24 22.51 9.65 18.22
CA GLN A 24 22.87 8.24 18.01
C GLN A 24 21.75 7.31 18.43
N ALA A 25 21.00 7.65 19.48
CA ALA A 25 19.81 6.91 19.88
C ALA A 25 18.75 6.95 18.77
N TRP A 26 18.56 8.12 18.15
CA TRP A 26 17.62 8.27 17.03
C TRP A 26 18.03 7.43 15.81
N GLU A 27 19.31 7.46 15.44
CA GLU A 27 19.81 6.63 14.35
C GLU A 27 19.58 5.12 14.59
N GLN A 28 19.68 4.66 15.84
CA GLN A 28 19.39 3.27 16.18
C GLN A 28 17.91 2.94 15.95
N ILE A 29 16.99 3.81 16.37
CA ILE A 29 15.55 3.67 16.07
C ILE A 29 15.31 3.62 14.56
N VAL A 30 15.91 4.55 13.81
CA VAL A 30 15.77 4.57 12.34
C VAL A 30 16.28 3.26 11.73
N ARG A 31 17.50 2.82 12.08
CA ARG A 31 18.07 1.57 11.55
C ARG A 31 17.20 0.35 11.84
N GLN A 32 16.66 0.24 13.07
CA GLN A 32 15.82 -0.89 13.47
C GLN A 32 14.46 -0.93 12.75
N HIS A 33 13.91 0.23 12.40
CA HIS A 33 12.55 0.34 11.87
C HIS A 33 12.45 0.74 10.40
N TRP A 34 13.56 1.11 9.75
CA TRP A 34 13.62 1.59 8.37
C TRP A 34 12.80 0.74 7.42
N ARG A 35 13.10 -0.56 7.37
CA ARG A 35 12.44 -1.49 6.44
C ARG A 35 10.92 -1.58 6.66
N LYS A 36 10.45 -1.43 7.90
CA LYS A 36 9.01 -1.48 8.20
C LYS A 36 8.31 -0.21 7.71
N VAL A 37 8.90 0.95 7.96
CA VAL A 37 8.38 2.25 7.48
C VAL A 37 8.43 2.33 5.96
N PHE A 38 9.55 1.90 5.35
CA PHE A 38 9.70 1.79 3.90
C PHE A 38 8.63 0.91 3.28
N ASN A 39 8.35 -0.26 3.85
CA ASN A 39 7.29 -1.13 3.34
C ASN A 39 5.91 -0.47 3.42
N VAL A 40 5.65 0.37 4.42
CA VAL A 40 4.42 1.17 4.48
C VAL A 40 4.43 2.21 3.35
N ALA A 41 5.49 3.00 3.20
CA ALA A 41 5.58 4.01 2.14
C ALA A 41 5.46 3.39 0.73
N TYR A 42 6.15 2.28 0.48
CA TYR A 42 6.10 1.53 -0.78
C TYR A 42 4.70 0.99 -1.08
N LYS A 43 3.96 0.58 -0.05
CA LYS A 43 2.54 0.23 -0.21
C LYS A 43 1.71 1.42 -0.67
N PHE A 44 2.12 2.68 -0.55
CA PHE A 44 1.38 3.82 -1.12
C PHE A 44 1.91 4.26 -2.49
N THR A 45 3.23 4.37 -2.65
CA THR A 45 3.87 4.87 -3.88
C THR A 45 3.92 3.81 -4.98
N GLY A 46 4.29 2.58 -4.64
CA GLY A 46 4.51 1.48 -5.60
C GLY A 46 5.79 1.60 -6.42
N LYS A 47 6.63 2.61 -6.15
CA LYS A 47 7.95 2.83 -6.77
C LYS A 47 9.00 2.92 -5.67
N HIS A 48 10.18 2.36 -5.92
CA HIS A 48 11.25 2.28 -4.94
C HIS A 48 11.72 3.67 -4.52
N ASP A 49 12.11 4.51 -5.48
CA ASP A 49 12.69 5.83 -5.21
C ASP A 49 11.71 6.75 -4.48
N GLU A 50 10.45 6.81 -4.95
CA GLU A 50 9.40 7.58 -4.27
C GLU A 50 9.11 7.04 -2.84
N ALA A 51 9.24 5.73 -2.62
CA ALA A 51 9.08 5.15 -1.29
C ALA A 51 10.24 5.52 -0.36
N GLU A 52 11.46 5.59 -0.88
CA GLU A 52 12.66 5.95 -0.13
C GLU A 52 12.57 7.40 0.34
N ASP A 53 12.26 8.33 -0.56
CA ASP A 53 12.06 9.75 -0.24
C ASP A 53 10.96 9.94 0.80
N LEU A 54 9.80 9.30 0.60
CA LEU A 54 8.70 9.37 1.54
C LEU A 54 9.06 8.76 2.91
N THR A 55 9.90 7.73 2.94
CA THR A 55 10.38 7.12 4.19
C THR A 55 11.21 8.10 5.00
N GLN A 56 12.11 8.83 4.34
CA GLN A 56 12.94 9.86 4.99
C GLN A 56 12.05 10.95 5.60
N ASP A 57 11.11 11.49 4.82
CA ASP A 57 10.13 12.48 5.28
C ASP A 57 9.31 11.99 6.47
N ILE A 58 8.88 10.72 6.44
CA ILE A 58 8.15 10.09 7.54
C ILE A 58 8.99 10.06 8.81
N PHE A 59 10.26 9.65 8.74
CA PHE A 59 11.12 9.63 9.92
C PHE A 59 11.35 11.02 10.50
N VAL A 60 11.54 12.05 9.66
CA VAL A 60 11.66 13.44 10.12
C VAL A 60 10.40 13.88 10.89
N LYS A 61 9.22 13.53 10.39
CA LYS A 61 7.95 13.86 11.06
C LYS A 61 7.73 13.04 12.33
N ILE A 62 8.10 11.76 12.32
CA ILE A 62 8.05 10.90 13.51
C ILE A 62 8.93 11.46 14.61
N PHE A 63 10.17 11.84 14.30
CA PHE A 63 11.09 12.47 15.25
C PHE A 63 10.45 13.69 15.93
N ARG A 64 9.83 14.58 15.15
CA ARG A 64 9.12 15.76 15.67
C ARG A 64 7.93 15.39 16.57
N SER A 65 7.25 14.29 16.28
CA SER A 65 6.11 13.79 17.07
C SER A 65 6.47 12.81 18.18
N LEU A 66 7.75 12.46 18.36
CA LEU A 66 8.18 11.39 19.26
C LEU A 66 7.75 11.65 20.72
N HIS A 67 7.73 12.90 21.13
CA HIS A 67 7.27 13.36 22.46
C HIS A 67 5.79 13.04 22.75
N THR A 68 4.99 12.75 21.72
CA THR A 68 3.56 12.41 21.85
C THR A 68 3.32 10.92 22.10
N PHE A 69 4.36 10.09 22.01
CA PHE A 69 4.24 8.65 22.18
C PHE A 69 3.92 8.29 23.64
N ASP A 70 2.78 7.63 23.87
CA ASP A 70 2.42 7.05 25.16
C ASP A 70 3.25 5.78 25.42
N ARG A 71 4.11 5.83 26.45
CA ARG A 71 4.98 4.71 26.86
C ARG A 71 4.24 3.45 27.28
N ARG A 72 2.92 3.53 27.52
CA ARG A 72 2.08 2.35 27.80
C ARG A 72 1.71 1.59 26.53
N ALA A 73 1.84 2.19 25.36
CA ALA A 73 1.53 1.58 24.08
C ALA A 73 2.75 0.86 23.48
N ASN A 74 2.53 -0.03 22.52
CA ASN A 74 3.62 -0.63 21.77
C ASN A 74 4.19 0.37 20.75
N PHE A 75 5.49 0.68 20.86
CA PHE A 75 6.17 1.65 19.98
C PHE A 75 6.04 1.29 18.50
N GLN A 76 6.21 0.02 18.13
CA GLN A 76 6.11 -0.39 16.74
C GLN A 76 4.70 -0.16 16.18
N THR A 77 3.66 -0.46 16.97
CA THR A 77 2.27 -0.20 16.57
C THR A 77 2.00 1.29 16.38
N TRP A 78 2.47 2.13 17.30
CA TRP A 78 2.38 3.59 17.18
C TRP A 78 3.12 4.09 15.94
N LEU A 79 4.37 3.67 15.75
CA LEU A 79 5.21 4.05 14.61
C LEU A 79 4.55 3.75 13.27
N ILE A 80 4.00 2.55 13.10
CA ILE A 80 3.32 2.14 11.88
C ILE A 80 2.03 2.93 11.66
N SER A 81 1.31 3.26 12.74
CA SER A 81 0.09 4.08 12.66
C SER A 81 0.39 5.50 12.22
N VAL A 82 1.40 6.14 12.80
CA VAL A 82 1.86 7.48 12.39
C VAL A 82 2.37 7.46 10.95
N SER A 83 3.21 6.48 10.60
CA SER A 83 3.72 6.31 9.23
C SER A 83 2.59 6.21 8.21
N ARG A 84 1.53 5.45 8.53
CA ARG A 84 0.38 5.28 7.63
C ARG A 84 -0.42 6.56 7.48
N ASN A 85 -0.66 7.30 8.56
CA ASN A 85 -1.34 8.59 8.49
C ASN A 85 -0.57 9.56 7.59
N LEU A 86 0.76 9.63 7.76
CA LEU A 86 1.63 10.45 6.92
C LEU A 86 1.61 10.05 5.44
N CYS A 87 1.53 8.74 5.15
CA CYS A 87 1.34 8.26 3.78
C CYS A 87 -0.02 8.66 3.18
N ILE A 88 -1.10 8.59 3.97
CA ILE A 88 -2.45 9.00 3.54
C ILE A 88 -2.46 10.51 3.23
N ASP A 89 -1.83 11.32 4.08
CA ASP A 89 -1.75 12.76 3.89
C ASP A 89 -0.91 13.12 2.66
N HIS A 90 0.25 12.47 2.48
CA HIS A 90 1.06 12.65 1.28
C HIS A 90 0.27 12.28 0.01
N TYR A 91 -0.41 11.12 0.02
CA TYR A 91 -1.21 10.68 -1.12
C TYR A 91 -2.34 11.66 -1.48
N ARG A 92 -3.02 12.22 -0.47
CA ARG A 92 -4.04 13.27 -0.68
C ARG A 92 -3.45 14.54 -1.28
N SER A 93 -2.27 14.97 -0.81
CA SER A 93 -1.58 16.15 -1.33
C SER A 93 -1.22 15.99 -2.81
N VAL A 94 -0.58 14.87 -3.17
CA VAL A 94 -0.20 14.56 -4.55
C VAL A 94 -1.43 14.47 -5.46
N ARG A 95 -2.53 13.87 -4.98
CA ARG A 95 -3.78 13.84 -5.75
C ARG A 95 -4.37 15.23 -5.99
N LYS A 96 -4.40 16.10 -4.98
CA LYS A 96 -4.88 17.47 -5.12
C LYS A 96 -4.05 18.27 -6.12
N GLU A 97 -2.72 18.10 -6.08
CA GLU A 97 -1.79 18.69 -7.04
C GLU A 97 -2.07 18.18 -8.45
N ARG A 98 -2.22 16.87 -8.63
CA ARG A 98 -2.60 16.26 -9.92
C ARG A 98 -3.98 16.73 -10.41
N GLU A 99 -4.98 16.87 -9.55
CA GLU A 99 -6.30 17.40 -9.95
C GLU A 99 -6.23 18.89 -10.36
N THR A 100 -5.26 19.64 -9.81
CA THR A 100 -5.00 21.03 -10.21
C THR A 100 -4.27 21.10 -11.55
N ILE A 101 -3.33 20.17 -11.80
CA ILE A 101 -2.56 20.05 -13.05
C ILE A 101 -3.37 19.37 -14.18
N SER A 102 -4.31 18.47 -13.83
CA SER A 102 -5.14 17.68 -14.75
C SER A 102 -6.23 18.50 -15.45
N ARG A 103 -6.17 19.84 -15.40
CA ARG A 103 -6.85 20.69 -16.38
C ARG A 103 -6.18 20.63 -17.77
N ASP A 104 -5.03 19.96 -17.93
CA ASP A 104 -4.35 19.84 -19.22
C ASP A 104 -3.85 18.45 -19.68
N ILE A 105 -3.82 17.38 -18.87
CA ILE A 105 -3.30 16.08 -19.36
C ILE A 105 -4.08 14.87 -18.83
N ASP A 106 -4.49 14.03 -19.78
CA ASP A 106 -5.25 12.78 -19.64
C ASP A 106 -4.55 11.77 -18.71
N SER A 107 -5.33 11.18 -17.81
CA SER A 107 -4.88 10.41 -16.66
C SER A 107 -4.55 8.95 -17.04
N ARG A 108 -3.36 8.72 -17.59
CA ARG A 108 -2.80 7.39 -17.82
C ARG A 108 -1.47 7.23 -17.07
N GLU A 109 -1.49 7.06 -15.75
CA GLU A 109 -0.34 6.45 -15.07
C GLU A 109 -0.68 6.06 -13.62
N MET A 110 -1.16 4.83 -13.46
CA MET A 110 -1.11 4.14 -12.18
C MET A 110 -1.08 2.62 -12.43
N ALA A 111 0.00 2.11 -13.02
CA ALA A 111 0.19 0.68 -13.20
C ALA A 111 1.65 0.27 -13.43
N THR A 112 2.58 0.65 -12.55
CA THR A 112 3.92 0.05 -12.58
C THR A 112 4.41 -0.21 -11.16
N ALA A 113 4.35 -1.47 -10.74
CA ALA A 113 5.16 -2.02 -9.66
C ALA A 113 5.52 -3.49 -9.99
N THR A 114 6.75 -3.61 -10.50
CA THR A 114 7.76 -4.64 -10.20
C THR A 114 7.63 -6.05 -10.79
N ARG A 115 8.52 -6.25 -11.77
CA ARG A 115 9.07 -7.46 -12.33
C ARG A 115 9.90 -8.21 -11.28
N ALA A 116 9.63 -9.50 -11.11
CA ALA A 116 10.54 -10.47 -10.52
C ALA A 116 10.46 -11.71 -11.41
N GLU A 117 11.55 -12.02 -12.11
CA GLU A 117 11.65 -13.08 -13.12
C GLU A 117 11.50 -14.48 -12.49
N PRO A 118 10.49 -15.28 -12.86
CA PRO A 118 10.50 -16.73 -12.69
C PRO A 118 10.79 -17.41 -14.03
N GLY A 119 11.37 -18.61 -14.01
CA GLY A 119 11.81 -19.34 -15.21
C GLY A 119 10.76 -19.48 -16.35
N PRO A 120 11.21 -19.85 -17.57
CA PRO A 120 10.57 -19.47 -18.85
C PRO A 120 9.10 -19.88 -19.03
N LEU A 121 8.65 -20.98 -18.42
CA LEU A 121 7.27 -21.47 -18.55
C LEU A 121 6.33 -20.93 -17.45
N ALA A 122 6.82 -20.79 -16.22
CA ALA A 122 6.03 -20.26 -15.11
C ALA A 122 5.92 -18.73 -15.13
N GLY A 123 6.83 -18.04 -15.82
CA GLY A 123 6.76 -16.60 -16.09
C GLY A 123 5.59 -16.23 -17.01
N ILE A 124 5.41 -16.98 -18.12
CA ILE A 124 4.39 -16.68 -19.14
C ILE A 124 2.97 -16.78 -18.55
N GLU A 125 2.65 -17.86 -17.84
CA GLU A 125 1.31 -18.04 -17.24
C GLU A 125 0.99 -16.96 -16.19
N ARG A 126 1.98 -16.50 -15.44
CA ARG A 126 1.83 -15.42 -14.45
C ARG A 126 1.66 -14.07 -15.11
N ASP A 127 2.35 -13.83 -16.22
CA ASP A 127 2.24 -12.59 -16.97
C ASP A 127 0.90 -12.48 -17.71
N ASP A 128 0.37 -13.59 -18.22
CA ASP A 128 -0.97 -13.66 -18.81
C ASP A 128 -2.08 -13.37 -17.77
N GLN A 129 -1.98 -13.96 -16.57
CA GLN A 129 -2.92 -13.67 -15.48
C GLN A 129 -2.86 -12.21 -15.02
N ARG A 130 -1.66 -11.63 -14.94
CA ARG A 130 -1.47 -10.20 -14.62
C ARG A 130 -2.06 -9.30 -15.71
N ALA A 131 -1.87 -9.66 -16.98
CA ALA A 131 -2.45 -8.93 -18.11
C ALA A 131 -3.98 -8.98 -18.07
N LEU A 132 -4.58 -10.15 -17.84
CA LEU A 132 -6.01 -10.33 -17.65
C LEU A 132 -6.55 -9.46 -16.51
N LEU A 133 -5.90 -9.50 -15.34
CA LEU A 133 -6.32 -8.73 -14.18
C LEU A 133 -6.25 -7.22 -14.46
N ARG A 134 -5.19 -6.74 -15.11
CA ARG A 134 -5.06 -5.32 -15.52
C ARG A 134 -6.17 -4.92 -16.48
N LEU A 135 -6.46 -5.74 -17.50
CA LEU A 135 -7.54 -5.49 -18.45
C LEU A 135 -8.90 -5.44 -17.75
N ALA A 136 -9.18 -6.41 -16.88
CA ALA A 136 -10.44 -6.47 -16.13
C ALA A 136 -10.60 -5.26 -15.18
N LEU A 137 -9.54 -4.88 -14.46
CA LEU A 137 -9.53 -3.67 -13.62
C LEU A 137 -9.81 -2.41 -14.46
N ASN A 138 -9.26 -2.34 -15.67
CA ASN A 138 -9.48 -1.21 -16.59
C ASN A 138 -10.93 -1.11 -17.11
N GLN A 139 -11.74 -2.15 -16.97
CA GLN A 139 -13.18 -2.11 -17.29
C GLN A 139 -14.05 -1.60 -16.13
N LEU A 140 -13.52 -1.52 -14.91
CA LEU A 140 -14.28 -0.99 -13.77
C LEU A 140 -14.39 0.53 -13.87
N ALA A 141 -15.54 1.06 -13.41
CA ALA A 141 -15.69 2.49 -13.17
C ALA A 141 -14.56 3.00 -12.23
N PRO A 142 -14.00 4.21 -12.46
CA PRO A 142 -12.83 4.70 -11.72
C PRO A 142 -12.99 4.66 -10.19
N THR A 143 -14.19 4.96 -9.70
CA THR A 143 -14.52 4.96 -8.27
C THR A 143 -14.52 3.57 -7.64
N LEU A 144 -14.94 2.55 -8.39
CA LEU A 144 -14.93 1.14 -7.94
C LEU A 144 -13.52 0.57 -8.03
N ARG A 145 -12.81 0.83 -9.14
CA ARG A 145 -11.42 0.42 -9.35
C ARG A 145 -10.52 0.93 -8.24
N SER A 146 -10.64 2.22 -7.91
CA SER A 146 -9.85 2.85 -6.84
C SER A 146 -10.09 2.18 -5.49
N ALA A 147 -11.35 1.94 -5.13
CA ALA A 147 -11.69 1.29 -3.86
C ALA A 147 -11.15 -0.15 -3.77
N VAL A 148 -11.25 -0.91 -4.85
CA VAL A 148 -10.70 -2.27 -4.95
C VAL A 148 -9.18 -2.27 -4.86
N LEU A 149 -8.49 -1.40 -5.62
CA LEU A 149 -7.03 -1.31 -5.57
C LEU A 149 -6.51 -0.93 -4.19
N LEU A 150 -7.13 0.07 -3.55
CA LEU A 150 -6.73 0.51 -2.21
C LEU A 150 -6.96 -0.60 -1.16
N ARG A 151 -8.00 -1.42 -1.33
CA ARG A 151 -8.28 -2.51 -0.39
C ARG A 151 -7.44 -3.76 -0.65
N ASP A 152 -7.41 -4.22 -1.89
CA ASP A 152 -6.96 -5.57 -2.24
C ASP A 152 -5.49 -5.61 -2.67
N ILE A 153 -4.95 -4.48 -3.14
CA ILE A 153 -3.53 -4.37 -3.53
C ILE A 153 -2.73 -3.60 -2.49
N ARG A 154 -3.30 -2.51 -1.98
CA ARG A 154 -2.64 -1.61 -1.02
C ARG A 154 -2.94 -1.99 0.44
N GLU A 155 -3.83 -2.98 0.65
CA GLU A 155 -4.20 -3.56 1.95
C GLU A 155 -4.71 -2.55 2.99
N LEU A 156 -5.23 -1.41 2.54
CA LEU A 156 -5.73 -0.38 3.45
C LEU A 156 -7.02 -0.84 4.13
N SER A 157 -7.22 -0.40 5.38
CA SER A 157 -8.45 -0.62 6.12
C SER A 157 -9.60 0.18 5.51
N TYR A 158 -10.86 -0.21 5.78
CA TYR A 158 -12.00 0.55 5.29
C TYR A 158 -12.01 1.99 5.81
N GLN A 159 -11.58 2.20 7.05
CA GLN A 159 -11.45 3.53 7.66
C GLN A 159 -10.37 4.37 6.96
N GLU A 160 -9.20 3.79 6.67
CA GLU A 160 -8.12 4.48 5.95
C GLU A 160 -8.55 4.87 4.54
N ILE A 161 -9.28 4.00 3.84
CA ILE A 161 -9.84 4.28 2.51
C ILE A 161 -10.92 5.37 2.60
N ALA A 162 -11.76 5.34 3.63
CA ALA A 162 -12.81 6.34 3.87
C ALA A 162 -12.21 7.73 4.08
N VAL A 163 -11.18 7.81 4.92
CA VAL A 163 -10.37 9.01 5.09
C VAL A 163 -9.78 9.40 3.75
N LEU A 164 -8.96 8.55 3.13
CA LEU A 164 -8.21 8.86 1.90
C LEU A 164 -9.11 9.36 0.75
N LEU A 165 -10.28 8.76 0.55
CA LEU A 165 -11.22 9.14 -0.51
C LEU A 165 -12.23 10.23 -0.10
N ALA A 166 -12.21 10.69 1.16
CA ALA A 166 -13.21 11.59 1.74
C ALA A 166 -14.65 11.08 1.54
N LEU A 167 -14.88 9.82 1.90
CA LEU A 167 -16.18 9.14 1.77
C LEU A 167 -16.60 8.51 3.09
N PRO A 168 -17.92 8.34 3.34
CA PRO A 168 -18.38 7.51 4.45
C PRO A 168 -17.88 6.06 4.33
N GLU A 169 -17.52 5.44 5.46
CA GLU A 169 -17.03 4.05 5.47
C GLU A 169 -18.06 3.06 4.87
N GLY A 170 -19.36 3.31 5.07
CA GLY A 170 -20.42 2.53 4.43
C GLY A 170 -20.39 2.60 2.90
N THR A 171 -20.08 3.78 2.35
CA THR A 171 -19.90 3.97 0.90
C THR A 171 -18.66 3.24 0.40
N VAL A 172 -17.57 3.25 1.16
CA VAL A 172 -16.35 2.47 0.85
C VAL A 172 -16.65 0.98 0.80
N LYS A 173 -17.31 0.43 1.84
CA LYS A 173 -17.71 -0.99 1.89
C LYS A 173 -18.55 -1.38 0.67
N SER A 174 -19.56 -0.56 0.35
CA SER A 174 -20.43 -0.79 -0.83
C SER A 174 -19.64 -0.74 -2.15
N ARG A 175 -18.74 0.25 -2.33
CA ARG A 175 -17.90 0.37 -3.53
C ARG A 175 -16.93 -0.79 -3.69
N ILE A 176 -16.32 -1.26 -2.60
CA ILE A 176 -15.42 -2.42 -2.63
C ILE A 176 -16.19 -3.67 -3.02
N ASN A 177 -17.34 -3.92 -2.38
CA ASN A 177 -18.15 -5.10 -2.68
C ASN A 177 -18.61 -5.10 -4.15
N ARG A 178 -19.21 -4.00 -4.61
CA ARG A 178 -19.63 -3.84 -6.00
C ARG A 178 -18.46 -3.95 -6.98
N GLY A 179 -17.32 -3.36 -6.64
CA GLY A 179 -16.11 -3.42 -7.45
C GLY A 179 -15.57 -4.85 -7.59
N ARG A 180 -15.53 -5.63 -6.51
CA ARG A 180 -15.13 -7.05 -6.56
C ARG A 180 -16.10 -7.89 -7.40
N THR A 181 -17.41 -7.67 -7.24
CA THR A 181 -18.42 -8.37 -8.06
C THR A 181 -18.26 -8.03 -9.54
N GLU A 182 -18.06 -6.76 -9.88
CA GLU A 182 -17.82 -6.32 -11.26
C GLU A 182 -16.53 -6.91 -11.81
N LEU A 183 -15.44 -6.86 -11.05
CA LEU A 183 -14.14 -7.39 -11.44
C LEU A 183 -14.24 -8.88 -11.76
N ALA A 184 -14.90 -9.66 -10.90
CA ALA A 184 -15.12 -11.07 -11.15
C ALA A 184 -15.94 -11.32 -12.43
N ARG A 185 -16.92 -10.45 -12.74
CA ARG A 185 -17.69 -10.54 -14.00
C ARG A 185 -16.82 -10.23 -15.22
N GLN A 186 -16.00 -9.18 -15.16
CA GLN A 186 -15.11 -8.79 -16.26
C GLN A 186 -14.05 -9.86 -16.53
N ILE A 187 -13.46 -10.45 -15.48
CA ILE A 187 -12.52 -11.57 -15.61
C ILE A 187 -13.18 -12.74 -16.37
N ARG A 188 -14.38 -13.17 -15.95
CA ARG A 188 -15.10 -14.26 -16.63
C ARG A 188 -15.37 -13.95 -18.10
N ARG A 189 -15.84 -12.75 -18.40
CA ARG A 189 -16.12 -12.31 -19.78
C ARG A 189 -14.86 -12.34 -20.66
N LEU A 190 -13.72 -11.89 -20.14
CA LEU A 190 -12.46 -11.88 -20.87
C LEU A 190 -11.90 -13.31 -21.08
N GLN A 191 -12.11 -14.20 -20.11
CA GLN A 191 -11.77 -15.62 -20.25
C GLN A 191 -12.63 -16.31 -21.32
N GLU A 192 -13.94 -16.05 -21.34
CA GLU A 192 -14.87 -16.55 -22.37
C GLU A 192 -14.56 -16.01 -23.76
N ALA A 193 -14.08 -14.77 -23.86
CA ALA A 193 -13.61 -14.15 -25.10
C ALA A 193 -12.26 -14.69 -25.61
N GLY A 194 -11.68 -15.70 -24.95
CA GLY A 194 -10.47 -16.39 -25.39
C GLY A 194 -9.16 -15.66 -25.04
N LEU A 195 -9.20 -14.61 -24.21
CA LEU A 195 -8.02 -13.81 -23.85
C LEU A 195 -7.21 -14.41 -22.67
N SER A 196 -7.40 -15.68 -22.32
CA SER A 196 -6.65 -16.32 -21.22
C SER A 196 -6.47 -17.84 -21.28
N THR A 197 -6.47 -18.47 -22.46
CA THR A 197 -6.09 -19.90 -22.51
C THR A 197 -5.40 -20.28 -23.82
N PRO A 198 -4.17 -20.85 -23.79
CA PRO A 198 -3.78 -21.78 -24.84
C PRO A 198 -4.71 -23.00 -24.68
N ARG A 199 -5.68 -23.08 -25.59
CA ARG A 199 -6.55 -24.23 -25.82
C ARG A 199 -5.79 -25.52 -25.46
N ARG A 200 -6.24 -26.26 -24.43
CA ARG A 200 -5.75 -27.62 -24.15
C ARG A 200 -5.62 -28.33 -25.49
N ALA A 201 -4.38 -28.57 -25.91
CA ALA A 201 -4.12 -29.35 -27.10
C ALA A 201 -4.88 -30.65 -26.91
N ALA A 202 -5.77 -30.92 -27.87
CA ALA A 202 -6.45 -32.18 -27.99
C ALA A 202 -5.40 -33.29 -27.89
N ALA A 203 -5.41 -34.03 -26.79
CA ALA A 203 -4.84 -35.36 -26.78
C ALA A 203 -5.64 -36.14 -27.81
N GLY A 204 -5.00 -36.33 -28.96
CA GLY A 204 -5.60 -36.94 -30.13
C GLY A 204 -6.11 -38.34 -29.84
N ARG A 205 -7.25 -38.65 -30.46
CA ARG A 205 -7.55 -40.00 -30.90
C ARG A 205 -6.41 -40.50 -31.81
N ARG A 206 -6.11 -41.80 -31.68
CA ARG A 206 -5.36 -42.76 -32.53
C ARG A 206 -4.40 -43.53 -31.60
N GLN A 207 -4.53 -44.84 -31.39
CA GLN A 207 -5.07 -45.91 -32.22
C GLN A 207 -6.08 -46.76 -31.45
#